data_AF-A0A015KRJ3-F1
#
_entry.id   AF-A0A015KRJ3-F1
#
_cell.length_a   1.000
_cell.length_b   1.000
_cell.length_c   1.000
_cell.angle_alpha   90.00
_cell.angle_beta   90.00
_cell.angle_gamma   90.00
#
_symmetry.space_group_name_H-M   'P 1'
#
loop_
_entity.id
_entity.type
_entity.pdbx_description
1 polymer ?
#
loop_
_entity_poly.entity_id
_entity_poly.type
_entity_poly.pdbx_seq_one_letter_code
_entity_poly.pdbx_strand_id
1 'polypeptide(L)'
;MASLCHKPKLLSSLQGILKIVNITSHTQRYKRNLEKIRALLVDPTSQILHGETIWNLGIIDNIDFKETTFGYGNIFDAIRGNSHATLRMLFQYQLPELPEILEAQEIIHDQQQLFRQNSFSQKTFHTFNLVFEKLLAFSENFTYQSDFDESNIHNQIMTYFKVGCNFSLPNVIILDARDPPSSDSAVHKCLKMYENKISIGNNDYINVVADEAIFRRGISFCKTNNKIKMILGQWHTSKDIMSTLITIFSGYGIFNMAGILGVRFLDKLEKGVDFKATSKVLELIWVAVGLAIHLYAKKKEQSLDDILEENKLIKIWYLYFQWASYWHAHWFGIRWGIFDLQHESLKAFSPLFPIAGKSNYARSVTHHIYCIENNSRLRAILRVVPSINLTNPGHFFAYDEVLKTFIVKFVKQNVIRIPTDSEELKLKIKATQLEKERTDMLICDYIGDYVQSSKPHNIQSRKEKIWELVHQLINAFESENPLKNPIFEFCNNLNNKGIDQLVAAYEIGIKRLQTIVNQEILLTENYTTVGRRARNIIRVTLADIAKMKKERKIEEREEREKAKKSGRERGRGRGRGRERGRGSGDEEATT
;
A
#
# COMPACT_ATOMS: atom_id res chain seq x y z
N MET A 1 -34.63 15.11 -15.36
CA MET A 1 -34.27 14.63 -14.00
C MET A 1 -32.77 14.38 -13.85
N ALA A 2 -32.19 13.31 -14.41
CA ALA A 2 -30.79 12.92 -14.16
C ALA A 2 -29.72 14.04 -14.29
N SER A 3 -29.84 14.92 -15.29
CA SER A 3 -28.95 16.08 -15.50
C SER A 3 -29.01 17.15 -14.40
N LEU A 4 -30.09 17.20 -13.61
CA LEU A 4 -30.21 18.04 -12.42
C LEU A 4 -29.52 17.36 -11.22
N CYS A 5 -29.68 16.03 -11.08
CA CYS A 5 -29.05 15.25 -10.02
C CYS A 5 -27.51 15.32 -10.09
N HIS A 6 -26.92 15.34 -11.29
CA HIS A 6 -25.47 15.49 -11.48
C HIS A 6 -24.93 16.92 -11.24
N LYS A 7 -25.78 17.92 -10.96
CA LYS A 7 -25.36 19.32 -10.75
C LYS A 7 -25.78 19.78 -9.35
N PRO A 8 -24.92 19.71 -8.32
CA PRO A 8 -25.28 20.03 -6.93
C PRO A 8 -25.94 21.41 -6.74
N LYS A 9 -25.55 22.42 -7.52
CA LYS A 9 -26.16 23.77 -7.51
C LYS A 9 -27.61 23.81 -7.99
N LEU A 10 -28.12 22.77 -8.65
CA LEU A 10 -29.49 22.65 -9.17
C LEU A 10 -30.39 21.74 -8.31
N LEU A 11 -29.88 21.15 -7.23
CA LEU A 11 -30.69 20.32 -6.32
C LEU A 11 -31.78 21.13 -5.60
N SER A 12 -31.56 22.43 -5.41
CA SER A 12 -32.58 23.37 -4.92
C SER A 12 -33.71 23.55 -5.94
N SER A 13 -33.39 23.72 -7.23
CA SER A 13 -34.36 23.79 -8.32
C SER A 13 -35.14 22.47 -8.45
N LEU A 14 -34.46 21.33 -8.31
CA LEU A 14 -35.08 20.01 -8.29
C LEU A 14 -36.07 19.85 -7.11
N GLN A 15 -35.70 20.28 -5.90
CA GLN A 15 -36.63 20.31 -4.76
C GLN A 15 -37.79 21.30 -4.95
N GLY A 16 -37.56 22.43 -5.65
CA GLY A 16 -38.62 23.35 -6.06
C GLY A 16 -39.64 22.68 -6.97
N ILE A 17 -39.18 22.00 -8.03
CA ILE A 17 -40.03 21.23 -8.94
C ILE A 17 -40.81 20.15 -8.18
N LEU A 18 -40.13 19.32 -7.38
CA LEU A 18 -40.75 18.25 -6.58
C LEU A 18 -41.80 18.76 -5.57
N LYS A 19 -41.66 20.00 -5.08
CA LYS A 19 -42.69 20.66 -4.25
C LYS A 19 -43.86 21.15 -5.10
N ILE A 20 -43.62 21.73 -6.28
CA ILE A 20 -44.66 22.22 -7.20
C ILE A 20 -45.54 21.08 -7.70
N VAL A 21 -44.96 19.91 -8.01
CA VAL A 21 -45.72 18.71 -8.41
C VAL A 21 -46.23 17.87 -7.23
N ASN A 22 -46.28 18.45 -6.02
CA ASN A 22 -46.75 17.84 -4.76
C ASN A 22 -46.08 16.52 -4.31
N ILE A 23 -45.04 16.03 -4.99
CA ILE A 23 -44.24 14.85 -4.59
C ILE A 23 -43.55 15.07 -3.24
N THR A 24 -43.26 16.33 -2.84
CA THR A 24 -42.76 16.63 -1.49
C THR A 24 -43.49 17.82 -0.85
N SER A 25 -44.30 17.55 0.17
CA SER A 25 -44.98 18.55 1.01
C SER A 25 -44.03 19.40 1.88
N HIS A 26 -42.92 18.82 2.34
CA HIS A 26 -42.06 19.39 3.38
C HIS A 26 -40.98 20.36 2.87
N THR A 27 -40.81 21.49 3.55
CA THR A 27 -39.74 22.46 3.26
C THR A 27 -38.35 21.94 3.63
N GLN A 28 -37.30 22.46 2.98
CA GLN A 28 -35.90 22.11 3.29
C GLN A 28 -35.52 22.47 4.74
N ARG A 29 -36.10 23.53 5.32
CA ARG A 29 -35.92 23.90 6.74
C ARG A 29 -36.55 22.86 7.67
N TYR A 30 -37.76 22.39 7.37
CA TYR A 30 -38.43 21.34 8.15
C TYR A 30 -37.66 20.01 8.08
N LYS A 31 -37.20 19.60 6.89
CA LYS A 31 -36.38 18.38 6.73
C LYS A 31 -35.09 18.45 7.57
N ARG A 32 -34.35 19.56 7.53
CA ARG A 32 -33.15 19.78 8.37
C ARG A 32 -33.45 19.81 9.88
N ASN A 33 -34.62 20.27 10.28
CA ASN A 33 -35.02 20.23 11.69
C ASN A 33 -35.33 18.79 12.14
N LEU A 34 -36.05 17.99 11.33
CA LEU A 34 -36.27 16.57 11.61
C LEU A 34 -34.96 15.78 11.64
N GLU A 35 -34.06 16.02 10.69
CA GLU A 35 -32.70 15.46 10.63
C GLU A 35 -31.94 15.70 11.96
N LYS A 36 -31.92 16.95 12.45
CA LYS A 36 -31.33 17.29 13.76
C LYS A 36 -32.03 16.61 14.94
N ILE A 37 -33.37 16.61 14.97
CA ILE A 37 -34.14 16.00 16.07
C ILE A 37 -33.86 14.50 16.15
N ARG A 38 -33.84 13.79 15.01
CA ARG A 38 -33.47 12.37 14.95
C ARG A 38 -32.03 12.12 15.39
N ALA A 39 -31.07 12.92 14.91
CA ALA A 39 -29.66 12.79 15.30
C ALA A 39 -29.42 13.00 16.81
N LEU A 40 -30.28 13.77 17.48
CA LEU A 40 -30.27 13.96 18.94
C LEU A 40 -30.96 12.80 19.69
N LEU A 41 -32.03 12.23 19.14
CA LEU A 41 -32.81 11.16 19.79
C LEU A 41 -32.26 9.74 19.59
N VAL A 42 -31.50 9.49 18.52
CA VAL A 42 -30.90 8.16 18.26
C VAL A 42 -29.73 7.92 19.22
N ASP A 43 -29.80 6.83 19.98
CA ASP A 43 -28.64 6.24 20.64
C ASP A 43 -28.10 5.04 19.83
N PRO A 44 -26.90 5.13 19.23
CA PRO A 44 -26.31 4.00 18.51
C PRO A 44 -26.00 2.79 19.39
N THR A 45 -25.90 2.93 20.73
CA THR A 45 -25.69 1.74 21.59
C THR A 45 -26.92 0.83 21.68
N SER A 46 -28.12 1.32 21.34
CA SER A 46 -29.32 0.48 21.22
C SER A 46 -29.28 -0.57 20.08
N GLN A 47 -28.36 -0.42 19.12
CA GLN A 47 -28.15 -1.37 18.01
C GLN A 47 -27.16 -2.49 18.35
N ILE A 48 -26.54 -2.49 19.53
CA ILE A 48 -25.56 -3.49 19.96
C ILE A 48 -26.25 -4.82 20.26
N LEU A 49 -25.90 -5.84 19.48
CA LEU A 49 -26.31 -7.22 19.73
C LEU A 49 -25.48 -7.80 20.88
N HIS A 50 -26.13 -8.59 21.73
CA HIS A 50 -25.52 -9.27 22.87
C HIS A 50 -25.68 -10.78 22.72
N GLY A 51 -24.59 -11.53 22.88
CA GLY A 51 -24.53 -12.98 22.77
C GLY A 51 -23.08 -13.47 22.86
N GLU A 52 -22.88 -14.67 23.41
CA GLU A 52 -21.53 -15.19 23.74
C GLU A 52 -20.69 -15.47 22.48
N THR A 53 -21.34 -15.84 21.38
CA THR A 53 -20.75 -16.08 20.06
C THR A 53 -20.53 -14.81 19.23
N ILE A 54 -20.85 -13.62 19.76
CA ILE A 54 -20.72 -12.35 19.03
C ILE A 54 -19.33 -11.75 19.23
N TRP A 55 -18.50 -11.80 18.19
CA TRP A 55 -17.20 -11.12 18.23
C TRP A 55 -17.34 -9.63 17.97
N ASN A 56 -16.93 -8.84 18.96
CA ASN A 56 -16.98 -7.38 18.96
C ASN A 56 -15.63 -6.79 18.52
N LEU A 57 -15.62 -6.14 17.35
CA LEU A 57 -14.44 -5.50 16.77
C LEU A 57 -14.63 -3.97 16.65
N GLY A 58 -13.93 -3.22 17.48
CA GLY A 58 -13.87 -1.76 17.36
C GLY A 58 -12.98 -1.33 16.19
N ILE A 59 -13.30 -0.22 15.51
CA ILE A 59 -12.41 0.42 14.52
C ILE A 59 -12.36 1.94 14.75
N ILE A 60 -11.15 2.53 14.65
CA ILE A 60 -10.92 3.98 14.78
C ILE A 60 -10.14 4.51 13.56
N ASP A 61 -10.63 5.59 12.94
CA ASP A 61 -9.91 6.42 11.95
C ASP A 61 -10.28 7.89 12.14
N ASN A 62 -9.47 8.79 11.58
CA ASN A 62 -9.66 10.23 11.64
C ASN A 62 -10.43 10.75 10.42
N ILE A 63 -11.38 11.65 10.67
CA ILE A 63 -11.93 12.51 9.61
C ILE A 63 -11.45 13.94 9.80
N ASP A 64 -10.76 14.45 8.78
CA ASP A 64 -10.55 15.87 8.50
C ASP A 64 -11.47 16.32 7.35
N PHE A 65 -12.13 17.46 7.49
CA PHE A 65 -12.99 18.07 6.47
C PHE A 65 -12.30 19.19 5.67
N LYS A 66 -10.98 19.37 5.79
CA LYS A 66 -10.24 20.33 4.98
C LYS A 66 -9.99 19.87 3.55
N GLU A 67 -10.17 20.87 2.67
CA GLU A 67 -9.93 20.90 1.24
C GLU A 67 -10.74 19.91 0.38
N THR A 68 -11.24 20.41 -0.75
CA THR A 68 -12.06 19.69 -1.73
C THR A 68 -11.25 18.72 -2.61
N THR A 69 -9.97 18.52 -2.30
CA THR A 69 -9.00 17.73 -3.07
C THR A 69 -8.36 16.67 -2.19
N PHE A 70 -8.64 15.39 -2.49
CA PHE A 70 -8.15 14.24 -1.74
C PHE A 70 -6.62 14.09 -1.84
N GLY A 71 -5.90 14.46 -0.77
CA GLY A 71 -4.50 14.09 -0.56
C GLY A 71 -4.39 12.84 0.32
N TYR A 72 -4.01 11.70 -0.24
CA TYR A 72 -3.87 10.42 0.49
C TYR A 72 -2.59 10.36 1.35
N GLY A 73 -2.56 11.06 2.49
CA GLY A 73 -1.50 10.98 3.50
C GLY A 73 -2.04 11.01 4.93
N ASN A 74 -1.26 10.49 5.88
CA ASN A 74 -1.58 10.56 7.31
C ASN A 74 -1.01 11.87 7.87
N ILE A 75 -1.87 12.76 8.38
CA ILE A 75 -1.53 14.17 8.67
C ILE A 75 -1.50 14.43 10.19
N PHE A 76 -0.69 13.69 10.93
CA PHE A 76 -0.65 13.76 12.41
C PHE A 76 0.15 14.94 12.99
N ASP A 77 0.86 15.69 12.15
CA ASP A 77 1.86 16.69 12.58
C ASP A 77 1.41 18.15 12.39
N ALA A 78 0.10 18.43 12.33
CA ALA A 78 -0.43 19.79 12.09
C ALA A 78 -1.63 20.18 12.99
N ILE A 79 -1.38 21.04 13.98
CA ILE A 79 -2.42 21.65 14.84
C ILE A 79 -3.21 22.68 14.01
N ARG A 80 -4.37 22.31 13.44
CA ARG A 80 -5.11 23.17 12.49
C ARG A 80 -6.66 23.10 12.58
N GLY A 81 -7.24 23.56 13.70
CA GLY A 81 -8.62 24.12 13.76
C GLY A 81 -9.81 23.15 13.79
N ASN A 82 -11.03 23.71 13.79
CA ASN A 82 -12.31 23.04 14.16
C ASN A 82 -12.86 21.98 13.18
N SER A 83 -12.06 21.44 12.25
CA SER A 83 -12.51 20.61 11.12
C SER A 83 -12.20 19.11 11.27
N HIS A 84 -11.91 18.63 12.47
CA HIS A 84 -11.41 17.26 12.73
C HIS A 84 -12.29 16.52 13.75
N ALA A 85 -12.48 15.22 13.56
CA ALA A 85 -13.09 14.33 14.55
C ALA A 85 -12.54 12.90 14.46
N THR A 86 -12.51 12.21 15.60
CA THR A 86 -12.28 10.76 15.69
C THR A 86 -13.59 10.04 15.35
N LEU A 87 -13.61 9.22 14.29
CA LEU A 87 -14.68 8.25 14.09
C LEU A 87 -14.42 6.98 14.89
N ARG A 88 -15.50 6.35 15.33
CA ARG A 88 -15.49 5.08 16.08
C ARG A 88 -16.61 4.20 15.55
N MET A 89 -16.35 2.91 15.41
CA MET A 89 -17.28 1.93 14.88
C MET A 89 -17.17 0.62 15.64
N LEU A 90 -18.26 -0.14 15.68
CA LEU A 90 -18.29 -1.51 16.15
C LEU A 90 -18.80 -2.40 15.01
N PHE A 91 -17.97 -3.33 14.58
CA PHE A 91 -18.38 -4.45 13.74
C PHE A 91 -18.64 -5.64 14.65
N GLN A 92 -19.82 -6.24 14.55
CA GLN A 92 -20.17 -7.43 15.31
C GLN A 92 -20.32 -8.61 14.34
N TYR A 93 -19.52 -9.65 14.55
CA TYR A 93 -19.58 -10.89 13.76
C TYR A 93 -20.22 -11.99 14.59
N GLN A 94 -21.24 -12.63 14.03
CA GLN A 94 -21.73 -13.90 14.53
C GLN A 94 -20.69 -14.98 14.18
N LEU A 95 -19.96 -15.48 15.18
CA LEU A 95 -19.09 -16.65 14.99
C LEU A 95 -19.97 -17.92 14.92
N PRO A 96 -19.59 -18.93 14.13
CA PRO A 96 -20.33 -20.20 14.08
C PRO A 96 -20.23 -20.93 15.42
N GLU A 97 -19.03 -20.98 15.99
CA GLU A 97 -18.68 -21.54 17.29
C GLU A 97 -17.59 -20.64 17.91
N LEU A 98 -17.36 -20.72 19.24
CA LEU A 98 -16.15 -20.14 19.82
C LEU A 98 -14.95 -20.99 19.36
N PRO A 99 -13.92 -20.41 18.71
CA PRO A 99 -12.79 -21.21 18.25
C PRO A 99 -12.09 -21.91 19.42
N GLU A 100 -11.84 -23.21 19.29
CA GLU A 100 -11.14 -23.99 20.30
C GLU A 100 -9.82 -23.33 20.68
N ILE A 101 -9.64 -23.07 21.98
CA ILE A 101 -8.38 -22.58 22.51
C ILE A 101 -7.45 -23.78 22.59
N LEU A 102 -6.72 -24.04 21.49
CA LEU A 102 -5.53 -24.89 21.53
C LEU A 102 -4.66 -24.45 22.71
N GLU A 103 -4.42 -25.37 23.64
CA GLU A 103 -3.67 -25.06 24.85
C GLU A 103 -2.26 -24.53 24.51
N ALA A 104 -1.73 -23.66 25.36
CA ALA A 104 -0.52 -22.87 25.07
C ALA A 104 0.80 -23.66 25.17
N GLN A 105 0.81 -24.94 24.80
CA GLN A 105 1.94 -25.85 24.99
C GLN A 105 3.06 -25.70 23.94
N GLU A 106 2.80 -25.05 22.78
CA GLU A 106 3.82 -24.80 21.73
C GLU A 106 4.29 -23.32 21.61
N ILE A 107 3.70 -22.37 22.33
CA ILE A 107 3.87 -20.93 22.04
C ILE A 107 5.20 -20.32 22.55
N ILE A 108 5.92 -21.02 23.44
CA ILE A 108 7.07 -20.44 24.17
C ILE A 108 8.43 -20.67 23.47
N HIS A 109 8.60 -21.76 22.73
CA HIS A 109 9.89 -22.10 22.10
C HIS A 109 10.06 -21.48 20.69
N ASP A 110 10.37 -20.19 20.69
CA ASP A 110 11.39 -19.50 19.87
C ASP A 110 10.96 -18.08 19.45
N GLN A 111 10.92 -17.17 20.42
CA GLN A 111 10.71 -15.75 20.17
C GLN A 111 11.85 -15.07 19.38
N GLN A 112 12.97 -15.75 19.09
CA GLN A 112 14.08 -15.20 18.30
C GLN A 112 13.83 -15.35 16.79
N GLN A 113 12.89 -16.21 16.38
CA GLN A 113 12.52 -16.43 14.96
C GLN A 113 11.23 -15.70 14.52
N LEU A 114 10.72 -14.78 15.34
CA LEU A 114 9.44 -14.09 15.11
C LEU A 114 9.34 -13.29 13.80
N PHE A 115 10.47 -12.78 13.28
CA PHE A 115 10.53 -11.82 12.16
C PHE A 115 11.33 -12.29 10.94
N ARG A 116 11.33 -13.58 10.62
CA ARG A 116 12.04 -14.11 9.43
C ARG A 116 11.09 -14.78 8.44
N GLN A 117 11.65 -15.15 7.30
CA GLN A 117 11.02 -16.08 6.39
C GLN A 117 10.69 -17.37 7.15
N ASN A 118 9.42 -17.71 7.17
CA ASN A 118 8.85 -18.87 7.86
C ASN A 118 8.39 -19.93 6.84
N SER A 119 8.14 -21.15 7.30
CA SER A 119 7.78 -22.29 6.44
C SER A 119 6.51 -22.06 5.62
N PHE A 120 5.55 -21.26 6.10
CA PHE A 120 4.36 -20.88 5.33
C PHE A 120 4.72 -19.94 4.17
N SER A 121 5.53 -18.91 4.43
CA SER A 121 6.00 -17.97 3.40
C SER A 121 6.93 -18.64 2.37
N GLN A 122 7.70 -19.66 2.77
CA GLN A 122 8.50 -20.50 1.87
C GLN A 122 7.60 -21.32 0.95
N LYS A 123 6.63 -22.05 1.50
CA LYS A 123 5.64 -22.81 0.72
C LYS A 123 4.87 -21.91 -0.26
N THR A 124 4.44 -20.73 0.20
CA THR A 124 3.77 -19.71 -0.62
C THR A 124 4.66 -19.23 -1.78
N PHE A 125 5.92 -18.92 -1.50
CA PHE A 125 6.87 -18.49 -2.53
C PHE A 125 7.14 -19.62 -3.54
N HIS A 126 7.33 -20.86 -3.08
CA HIS A 126 7.46 -22.01 -3.97
C HIS A 126 6.21 -22.21 -4.84
N THR A 127 5.00 -22.08 -4.30
CA THR A 127 3.74 -22.07 -5.07
C THR A 127 3.74 -21.00 -6.16
N PHE A 128 4.25 -19.79 -5.90
CA PHE A 128 4.35 -18.76 -6.94
C PHE A 128 5.35 -19.14 -8.05
N ASN A 129 6.53 -19.69 -7.72
CA ASN A 129 7.48 -20.16 -8.73
C ASN A 129 6.86 -21.27 -9.61
N LEU A 130 6.19 -22.26 -8.99
CA LEU A 130 5.44 -23.30 -9.72
C LEU A 130 4.37 -22.72 -10.67
N VAL A 131 3.73 -21.59 -10.33
CA VAL A 131 2.79 -20.91 -11.23
C VAL A 131 3.50 -20.34 -12.47
N PHE A 132 4.68 -19.73 -12.32
CA PHE A 132 5.46 -19.25 -13.46
C PHE A 132 5.95 -20.40 -14.34
N GLU A 133 6.50 -21.46 -13.76
CA GLU A 133 6.96 -22.66 -14.49
C GLU A 133 5.81 -23.31 -15.28
N LYS A 134 4.66 -23.51 -14.63
CA LYS A 134 3.47 -24.14 -15.23
C LYS A 134 2.88 -23.30 -16.37
N LEU A 135 2.90 -21.97 -16.27
CA LEU A 135 2.40 -21.08 -17.33
C LEU A 135 3.39 -20.89 -18.47
N LEU A 136 4.69 -20.95 -18.20
CA LEU A 136 5.73 -20.95 -19.25
C LEU A 136 5.76 -22.26 -20.03
N ALA A 137 5.34 -23.38 -19.44
CA ALA A 137 5.09 -24.65 -20.13
C ALA A 137 6.26 -25.09 -21.04
N PHE A 138 7.48 -25.07 -20.49
CA PHE A 138 8.72 -25.33 -21.22
C PHE A 138 8.73 -26.68 -21.94
N SER A 139 9.06 -26.68 -23.23
CA SER A 139 9.33 -27.90 -23.99
C SER A 139 10.78 -28.36 -23.86
N GLU A 140 11.04 -29.60 -24.30
CA GLU A 140 12.39 -30.17 -24.43
C GLU A 140 13.29 -29.34 -25.38
N ASN A 141 12.69 -28.63 -26.34
CA ASN A 141 13.38 -27.75 -27.30
C ASN A 141 13.50 -26.30 -26.81
N PHE A 142 13.40 -26.05 -25.50
CA PHE A 142 13.47 -24.72 -24.86
C PHE A 142 12.43 -23.68 -25.35
N THR A 143 11.39 -24.10 -26.07
CA THR A 143 10.25 -23.23 -26.38
C THR A 143 9.37 -23.07 -25.14
N TYR A 144 8.74 -21.90 -25.01
CA TYR A 144 7.86 -21.55 -23.89
C TYR A 144 6.61 -20.84 -24.40
N GLN A 145 5.50 -20.93 -23.66
CA GLN A 145 4.31 -20.14 -23.92
C GLN A 145 4.56 -18.68 -23.50
N SER A 146 4.24 -17.74 -24.40
CA SER A 146 4.19 -16.30 -24.11
C SER A 146 2.78 -15.70 -24.32
N ASP A 147 1.80 -16.54 -24.69
CA ASP A 147 0.40 -16.12 -24.82
C ASP A 147 -0.33 -16.18 -23.47
N PHE A 148 0.09 -15.30 -22.55
CA PHE A 148 -0.60 -15.00 -21.29
C PHE A 148 -0.21 -13.63 -20.73
N ASP A 149 -1.02 -13.09 -19.81
CA ASP A 149 -0.80 -11.84 -19.07
C ASP A 149 -0.88 -12.04 -17.54
N GLU A 150 -0.86 -10.94 -16.76
CA GLU A 150 -0.87 -11.01 -15.30
C GLU A 150 -2.18 -11.59 -14.70
N SER A 151 -3.27 -11.54 -15.46
CA SER A 151 -4.57 -12.12 -15.10
C SER A 151 -4.52 -13.65 -15.13
N ASN A 152 -3.78 -14.24 -16.08
CA ASN A 152 -3.56 -15.69 -16.13
C ASN A 152 -2.76 -16.15 -14.91
N ILE A 153 -1.73 -15.40 -14.52
CA ILE A 153 -0.93 -15.68 -13.31
C ILE A 153 -1.83 -15.59 -12.06
N HIS A 154 -2.63 -14.54 -11.93
CA HIS A 154 -3.57 -14.40 -10.81
C HIS A 154 -4.58 -15.57 -10.72
N ASN A 155 -5.19 -15.94 -11.85
CA ASN A 155 -6.13 -17.06 -11.93
C ASN A 155 -5.46 -18.40 -11.59
N GLN A 156 -4.19 -18.60 -11.99
CA GLN A 156 -3.43 -19.82 -11.69
C GLN A 156 -2.89 -19.82 -10.24
N ILE A 157 -2.68 -18.67 -9.59
CA ILE A 157 -2.47 -18.58 -8.14
C ILE A 157 -3.74 -19.01 -7.39
N MET A 158 -4.91 -18.51 -7.82
CA MET A 158 -6.19 -18.81 -7.17
C MET A 158 -6.51 -20.31 -7.07
N THR A 159 -6.02 -21.17 -7.97
CA THR A 159 -6.27 -22.64 -7.86
C THR A 159 -5.57 -23.30 -6.66
N TYR A 160 -4.58 -22.65 -6.05
CA TYR A 160 -3.86 -23.17 -4.87
C TYR A 160 -4.46 -22.69 -3.54
N PHE A 161 -5.38 -21.71 -3.56
CA PHE A 161 -5.88 -21.04 -2.35
C PHE A 161 -7.42 -21.03 -2.29
N LYS A 162 -7.98 -21.72 -1.29
CA LYS A 162 -9.41 -21.64 -0.97
C LYS A 162 -9.73 -20.25 -0.37
N VAL A 163 -10.91 -19.70 -0.70
CA VAL A 163 -11.47 -18.52 -0.01
C VAL A 163 -11.64 -18.88 1.48
N GLY A 164 -11.04 -18.10 2.38
CA GLY A 164 -10.94 -18.49 3.79
C GLY A 164 -12.11 -18.06 4.69
N CYS A 165 -12.98 -17.18 4.19
CA CYS A 165 -14.12 -16.61 4.93
C CYS A 165 -15.39 -16.73 4.09
N ASN A 166 -16.51 -17.15 4.69
CA ASN A 166 -17.81 -17.26 3.99
C ASN A 166 -19.00 -17.08 4.96
N PHE A 167 -18.89 -16.09 5.85
CA PHE A 167 -19.89 -15.81 6.90
C PHE A 167 -20.87 -14.71 6.48
N SER A 168 -21.94 -14.55 7.25
CA SER A 168 -22.89 -13.44 7.08
C SER A 168 -22.19 -12.08 7.22
N LEU A 169 -22.78 -11.05 6.61
CA LEU A 169 -22.35 -9.67 6.80
C LEU A 169 -22.34 -9.32 8.31
N PRO A 170 -21.34 -8.57 8.81
CA PRO A 170 -21.35 -8.11 10.20
C PRO A 170 -22.50 -7.13 10.44
N ASN A 171 -22.98 -7.05 11.69
CA ASN A 171 -23.73 -5.87 12.12
C ASN A 171 -22.75 -4.69 12.24
N VAL A 172 -23.08 -3.54 11.65
CA VAL A 172 -22.16 -2.41 11.47
C VAL A 172 -22.70 -1.17 12.17
N ILE A 173 -22.26 -0.94 13.40
CA ILE A 173 -22.75 0.13 14.27
C ILE A 173 -21.75 1.28 14.26
N ILE A 174 -22.23 2.51 14.09
CA ILE A 174 -21.37 3.70 14.11
C ILE A 174 -21.55 4.46 15.42
N LEU A 175 -20.47 4.61 16.18
CA LEU A 175 -20.50 5.19 17.52
C LEU A 175 -20.21 6.70 17.47
N ASP A 176 -20.71 7.43 18.46
CA ASP A 176 -20.64 8.90 18.49
C ASP A 176 -19.20 9.40 18.30
N ALA A 177 -19.03 10.29 17.32
CA ALA A 177 -17.73 10.89 17.00
C ALA A 177 -17.17 11.68 18.21
N ARG A 178 -15.85 11.71 18.32
CA ARG A 178 -15.15 12.39 19.43
C ARG A 178 -14.11 13.39 18.93
N ASP A 179 -13.56 14.16 19.85
CA ASP A 179 -12.50 15.13 19.57
C ASP A 179 -11.26 14.45 18.95
N PRO A 180 -10.40 15.19 18.25
CA PRO A 180 -9.31 14.60 17.46
C PRO A 180 -8.30 13.84 18.33
N PRO A 181 -7.70 12.73 17.87
CA PRO A 181 -6.69 11.99 18.61
C PRO A 181 -5.30 12.62 18.35
N SER A 182 -5.21 13.94 18.62
CA SER A 182 -3.99 14.74 18.50
C SER A 182 -2.95 14.40 19.59
N SER A 183 -3.37 13.70 20.65
CA SER A 183 -2.55 13.29 21.77
C SER A 183 -2.91 11.86 22.21
N ASP A 184 -1.96 11.20 22.87
CA ASP A 184 -2.15 9.88 23.46
C ASP A 184 -3.36 9.87 24.42
N SER A 185 -3.53 10.90 25.26
CA SER A 185 -4.70 11.04 26.13
C SER A 185 -6.04 11.04 25.37
N ALA A 186 -6.10 11.65 24.18
CA ALA A 186 -7.30 11.64 23.35
C ALA A 186 -7.56 10.26 22.72
N VAL A 187 -6.51 9.54 22.29
CA VAL A 187 -6.61 8.12 21.88
C VAL A 187 -7.10 7.25 23.05
N HIS A 188 -6.50 7.39 24.23
CA HIS A 188 -6.84 6.61 25.43
C HIS A 188 -8.30 6.82 25.87
N LYS A 189 -8.80 8.06 25.80
CA LYS A 189 -10.22 8.38 26.01
C LYS A 189 -11.13 7.70 24.97
N CYS A 190 -10.75 7.71 23.70
CA CYS A 190 -11.52 7.05 22.64
C CYS A 190 -11.54 5.52 22.77
N LEU A 191 -10.42 4.92 23.21
CA LEU A 191 -10.31 3.49 23.51
C LEU A 191 -11.17 3.10 24.71
N LYS A 192 -11.04 3.78 25.86
CA LYS A 192 -11.84 3.51 27.07
C LYS A 192 -13.36 3.64 26.83
N MET A 193 -13.79 4.44 25.85
CA MET A 193 -15.20 4.49 25.47
C MET A 193 -15.75 3.23 24.78
N TYR A 194 -14.91 2.29 24.32
CA TYR A 194 -15.38 0.95 23.94
C TYR A 194 -15.64 0.08 25.17
N GLU A 195 -14.72 0.09 26.16
CA GLU A 195 -14.89 -0.57 27.45
C GLU A 195 -16.18 -0.11 28.16
N ASN A 196 -16.51 1.18 28.08
CA ASN A 196 -17.72 1.74 28.69
C ASN A 196 -19.03 1.52 27.91
N LYS A 197 -18.99 1.23 26.59
CA LYS A 197 -20.19 1.13 25.74
C LYS A 197 -20.58 -0.31 25.35
N ILE A 198 -19.75 -1.29 25.67
CA ILE A 198 -19.97 -2.71 25.37
C ILE A 198 -19.87 -3.47 26.70
N SER A 199 -20.82 -4.37 26.95
CA SER A 199 -20.83 -5.23 28.14
C SER A 199 -19.76 -6.32 28.04
N ILE A 200 -18.49 -5.92 28.13
CA ILE A 200 -17.34 -6.84 28.18
C ILE A 200 -17.40 -7.59 29.51
N GLY A 201 -17.51 -8.92 29.47
CA GLY A 201 -17.47 -9.77 30.67
C GLY A 201 -16.15 -9.60 31.43
N ASN A 202 -16.13 -9.92 32.73
CA ASN A 202 -15.00 -9.58 33.62
C ASN A 202 -13.63 -10.12 33.16
N ASN A 203 -13.59 -11.17 32.34
CA ASN A 203 -12.37 -11.80 31.80
C ASN A 203 -12.16 -11.57 30.29
N ASP A 204 -13.03 -10.79 29.62
CA ASP A 204 -12.94 -10.53 28.17
C ASP A 204 -12.16 -9.24 27.84
N TYR A 205 -11.82 -9.11 26.56
CA TYR A 205 -11.23 -7.91 25.98
C TYR A 205 -11.86 -7.59 24.62
N ILE A 206 -11.88 -6.31 24.25
CA ILE A 206 -12.25 -5.86 22.90
C ILE A 206 -11.00 -5.68 22.03
N ASN A 207 -11.10 -6.11 20.78
CA ASN A 207 -10.12 -5.81 19.73
C ASN A 207 -10.46 -4.47 19.07
N VAL A 208 -9.45 -3.60 18.88
CA VAL A 208 -9.63 -2.30 18.22
C VAL A 208 -8.63 -2.13 17.07
N VAL A 209 -9.13 -2.06 15.85
CA VAL A 209 -8.32 -1.74 14.65
C VAL A 209 -8.11 -0.23 14.56
N ALA A 210 -6.89 0.20 14.25
CA ALA A 210 -6.63 1.60 13.87
C ALA A 210 -5.41 1.76 12.95
N ASP A 211 -5.27 2.94 12.34
CA ASP A 211 -4.08 3.29 11.54
C ASP A 211 -2.78 3.27 12.38
N GLU A 212 -1.60 3.31 11.73
CA GLU A 212 -0.30 3.27 12.41
C GLU A 212 -0.19 4.25 13.59
N ALA A 213 -0.68 5.48 13.40
CA ALA A 213 -0.45 6.57 14.34
C ALA A 213 -1.44 6.60 15.50
N ILE A 214 -2.64 6.04 15.36
CA ILE A 214 -3.54 5.72 16.48
C ILE A 214 -3.09 4.42 17.16
N PHE A 215 -2.77 3.37 16.39
CA PHE A 215 -2.25 2.09 16.89
C PHE A 215 -1.07 2.30 17.83
N ARG A 216 -0.03 3.02 17.38
CA ARG A 216 1.19 3.30 18.16
C ARG A 216 0.96 4.07 19.46
N ARG A 217 -0.12 4.85 19.55
CA ARG A 217 -0.57 5.54 20.77
C ARG A 217 -1.49 4.66 21.63
N GLY A 218 -2.19 3.70 21.01
CA GLY A 218 -2.96 2.67 21.69
C GLY A 218 -2.08 1.61 22.39
N ILE A 219 -0.87 1.33 21.88
CA ILE A 219 0.11 0.44 22.54
C ILE A 219 0.36 0.86 23.99
N SER A 220 0.54 2.17 24.26
CA SER A 220 0.82 2.66 25.62
C SER A 220 -0.38 2.50 26.56
N PHE A 221 -1.61 2.48 26.04
CA PHE A 221 -2.82 2.13 26.79
C PHE A 221 -2.92 0.63 27.06
N CYS A 222 -2.62 -0.21 26.07
CA CYS A 222 -2.70 -1.67 26.19
C CYS A 222 -1.64 -2.28 27.11
N LYS A 223 -0.63 -1.49 27.51
CA LYS A 223 0.31 -1.84 28.59
C LYS A 223 -0.25 -1.69 30.00
N THR A 224 -1.30 -0.88 30.18
CA THR A 224 -1.90 -0.59 31.50
C THR A 224 -3.38 -1.01 31.60
N ASN A 225 -4.04 -1.25 30.47
CA ASN A 225 -5.40 -1.78 30.38
C ASN A 225 -5.38 -3.13 29.65
N ASN A 226 -5.83 -4.19 30.32
CA ASN A 226 -5.86 -5.55 29.78
C ASN A 226 -7.08 -5.84 28.88
N LYS A 227 -8.19 -5.11 29.06
CA LYS A 227 -9.47 -5.26 28.35
C LYS A 227 -9.48 -4.71 26.92
N ILE A 228 -8.40 -4.07 26.46
CA ILE A 228 -8.29 -3.58 25.07
C ILE A 228 -7.02 -4.15 24.43
N LYS A 229 -7.15 -4.65 23.20
CA LYS A 229 -6.04 -5.09 22.36
C LYS A 229 -6.10 -4.37 21.02
N MET A 230 -4.99 -3.78 20.58
CA MET A 230 -4.93 -3.10 19.29
C MET A 230 -4.63 -4.07 18.14
N ILE A 231 -5.26 -3.85 16.99
CA ILE A 231 -4.95 -4.47 15.71
C ILE A 231 -4.47 -3.37 14.75
N LEU A 232 -3.40 -3.62 14.00
CA LEU A 232 -2.84 -2.62 13.08
C LEU A 232 -3.64 -2.60 11.77
N GLY A 233 -3.92 -1.40 11.26
CA GLY A 233 -4.61 -1.19 9.99
C GLY A 233 -3.89 -1.87 8.82
N GLN A 234 -4.53 -2.89 8.27
CA GLN A 234 -3.98 -3.81 7.27
C GLN A 234 -3.78 -3.10 5.92
N TRP A 235 -4.66 -2.15 5.57
CA TRP A 235 -4.60 -1.40 4.31
C TRP A 235 -3.50 -0.33 4.33
N HIS A 236 -3.40 0.45 5.41
CA HIS A 236 -2.28 1.40 5.54
C HIS A 236 -0.94 0.65 5.65
N THR A 237 -0.90 -0.50 6.32
CA THR A 237 0.28 -1.39 6.32
C THR A 237 0.63 -1.88 4.91
N SER A 238 -0.35 -2.36 4.13
CA SER A 238 -0.15 -2.72 2.71
C SER A 238 0.38 -1.54 1.87
N LYS A 239 -0.07 -0.31 2.12
CA LYS A 239 0.45 0.90 1.47
C LYS A 239 1.93 1.15 1.81
N ASP A 240 2.32 0.98 3.07
CA ASP A 240 3.68 1.19 3.51
C ASP A 240 4.64 0.02 3.18
N ILE A 241 4.13 -1.20 2.98
CA ILE A 241 4.87 -2.31 2.34
C ILE A 241 5.28 -1.91 0.91
N MET A 242 4.33 -1.44 0.10
CA MET A 242 4.64 -0.96 -1.26
C MET A 242 5.64 0.20 -1.26
N SER A 243 5.47 1.16 -0.35
CA SER A 243 6.40 2.28 -0.19
C SER A 243 7.79 1.83 0.29
N THR A 244 7.88 0.71 1.01
CA THR A 244 9.14 0.08 1.44
C THR A 244 9.86 -0.54 0.24
N LEU A 245 9.16 -1.36 -0.58
CA LEU A 245 9.71 -1.90 -1.83
C LEU A 245 10.23 -0.79 -2.76
N ILE A 246 9.42 0.24 -3.01
CA ILE A 246 9.82 1.38 -3.84
C ILE A 246 11.03 2.12 -3.25
N THR A 247 11.09 2.29 -1.92
CA THR A 247 12.25 2.91 -1.26
C THR A 247 13.53 2.10 -1.48
N ILE A 248 13.46 0.78 -1.31
CA ILE A 248 14.61 -0.14 -1.43
C ILE A 248 15.12 -0.18 -2.87
N PHE A 249 14.24 -0.48 -3.84
CA PHE A 249 14.65 -0.72 -5.24
C PHE A 249 14.76 0.56 -6.09
N SER A 250 14.53 1.74 -5.47
CA SER A 250 14.62 3.07 -6.10
C SER A 250 15.91 3.30 -6.91
N GLY A 251 17.07 2.99 -6.34
CA GLY A 251 18.38 3.16 -6.98
C GLY A 251 18.84 2.00 -7.86
N TYR A 252 17.99 0.98 -8.08
CA TYR A 252 18.33 -0.26 -8.78
C TYR A 252 17.59 -0.45 -10.12
N GLY A 253 16.58 0.37 -10.43
CA GLY A 253 15.89 0.38 -11.74
C GLY A 253 14.36 0.42 -11.71
N ILE A 254 13.72 0.32 -10.54
CA ILE A 254 12.26 0.17 -10.43
C ILE A 254 11.45 1.28 -11.14
N PHE A 255 11.96 2.52 -11.17
CA PHE A 255 11.31 3.62 -11.89
C PHE A 255 11.44 3.53 -13.41
N ASN A 256 12.54 2.98 -13.94
CA ASN A 256 12.72 2.77 -15.37
C ASN A 256 11.82 1.62 -15.85
N MET A 257 11.71 0.54 -15.07
CA MET A 257 10.76 -0.56 -15.32
C MET A 257 9.31 -0.08 -15.34
N ALA A 258 8.91 0.72 -14.35
CA ALA A 258 7.60 1.38 -14.35
C ALA A 258 7.38 2.27 -15.59
N GLY A 259 8.44 2.97 -16.05
CA GLY A 259 8.40 3.75 -17.29
C GLY A 259 8.13 2.90 -18.54
N ILE A 260 8.79 1.73 -18.67
CA ILE A 260 8.57 0.77 -19.76
C ILE A 260 7.13 0.24 -19.74
N LEU A 261 6.60 -0.08 -18.55
CA LEU A 261 5.20 -0.44 -18.32
C LEU A 261 4.20 0.73 -18.53
N GLY A 262 4.65 1.89 -19.01
CA GLY A 262 3.80 3.01 -19.41
C GLY A 262 3.38 3.97 -18.29
N VAL A 263 4.02 3.93 -17.11
CA VAL A 263 3.66 4.80 -15.98
C VAL A 263 4.09 6.25 -16.23
N ARG A 264 3.12 7.07 -16.67
CA ARG A 264 3.33 8.49 -16.98
C ARG A 264 3.64 9.37 -15.76
N PHE A 265 3.21 8.97 -14.56
CA PHE A 265 3.33 9.75 -13.32
C PHE A 265 4.21 9.05 -12.29
N LEU A 266 5.50 8.87 -12.61
CA LEU A 266 6.47 8.25 -11.70
C LEU A 266 6.55 8.97 -10.35
N ASP A 267 6.34 10.29 -10.31
CA ASP A 267 6.34 11.07 -9.06
C ASP A 267 5.19 10.66 -8.10
N LYS A 268 4.06 10.21 -8.64
CA LYS A 268 2.92 9.69 -7.89
C LYS A 268 3.15 8.24 -7.45
N LEU A 269 3.94 7.48 -8.22
CA LEU A 269 4.42 6.15 -7.84
C LEU A 269 5.42 6.25 -6.67
N GLU A 270 6.44 7.11 -6.74
CA GLU A 270 7.41 7.33 -5.66
C GLU A 270 6.73 7.70 -4.33
N LYS A 271 5.67 8.51 -4.39
CA LYS A 271 4.86 8.94 -3.24
C LYS A 271 3.77 7.95 -2.82
N GLY A 272 3.50 6.91 -3.61
CA GLY A 272 2.38 5.98 -3.40
C GLY A 272 1.02 6.67 -3.30
N VAL A 273 0.73 7.65 -4.18
CA VAL A 273 -0.45 8.53 -4.04
C VAL A 273 -1.75 7.74 -4.17
N ASP A 274 -1.88 6.95 -5.23
CA ASP A 274 -3.01 6.06 -5.47
C ASP A 274 -2.59 4.62 -5.15
N PHE A 275 -3.30 3.99 -4.21
CA PHE A 275 -3.01 2.62 -3.77
C PHE A 275 -3.15 1.61 -4.92
N LYS A 276 -4.24 1.70 -5.70
CA LYS A 276 -4.59 0.71 -6.72
C LYS A 276 -3.64 0.79 -7.92
N ALA A 277 -3.27 2.00 -8.33
CA ALA A 277 -2.26 2.20 -9.36
C ALA A 277 -0.86 1.75 -8.89
N THR A 278 -0.46 2.09 -7.66
CA THR A 278 0.84 1.66 -7.09
C THR A 278 0.93 0.13 -7.00
N SER A 279 -0.12 -0.51 -6.48
CA SER A 279 -0.25 -1.98 -6.41
C SER A 279 -0.16 -2.59 -7.80
N LYS A 280 -0.93 -2.11 -8.78
CA LYS A 280 -0.89 -2.69 -10.13
C LYS A 280 0.47 -2.55 -10.82
N VAL A 281 1.19 -1.44 -10.60
CA VAL A 281 2.55 -1.28 -11.14
C VAL A 281 3.53 -2.26 -10.50
N LEU A 282 3.48 -2.45 -9.18
CA LEU A 282 4.36 -3.40 -8.49
C LEU A 282 4.04 -4.86 -8.84
N GLU A 283 2.76 -5.20 -9.06
CA GLU A 283 2.34 -6.51 -9.58
C GLU A 283 2.91 -6.77 -10.99
N LEU A 284 2.81 -5.79 -11.90
CA LEU A 284 3.34 -5.92 -13.27
C LEU A 284 4.88 -6.04 -13.31
N ILE A 285 5.60 -5.33 -12.43
CA ILE A 285 7.06 -5.49 -12.30
C ILE A 285 7.40 -6.87 -11.68
N TRP A 286 6.66 -7.31 -10.66
CA TRP A 286 6.83 -8.64 -10.06
C TRP A 286 6.62 -9.77 -11.09
N VAL A 287 5.59 -9.67 -11.93
CA VAL A 287 5.36 -10.59 -13.05
C VAL A 287 6.52 -10.58 -14.05
N ALA A 288 6.93 -9.41 -14.54
CA ALA A 288 7.98 -9.32 -15.56
C ALA A 288 9.35 -9.79 -15.03
N VAL A 289 9.68 -9.50 -13.78
CA VAL A 289 10.90 -9.98 -13.12
C VAL A 289 10.84 -11.48 -12.87
N GLY A 290 9.70 -12.00 -12.39
CA GLY A 290 9.49 -13.45 -12.22
C GLY A 290 9.71 -14.21 -13.52
N LEU A 291 9.03 -13.80 -14.59
CA LEU A 291 9.20 -14.39 -15.93
C LEU A 291 10.65 -14.34 -16.41
N ALA A 292 11.31 -13.18 -16.33
CA ALA A 292 12.69 -13.03 -16.78
C ALA A 292 13.69 -13.92 -16.01
N ILE A 293 13.49 -14.12 -14.71
CA ILE A 293 14.34 -15.01 -13.89
C ILE A 293 14.12 -16.49 -14.29
N HIS A 294 12.88 -16.96 -14.40
CA HIS A 294 12.58 -18.35 -14.77
C HIS A 294 13.07 -18.67 -16.20
N LEU A 295 12.89 -17.74 -17.14
CA LEU A 295 13.38 -17.85 -18.52
C LEU A 295 14.92 -17.90 -18.58
N TYR A 296 15.62 -17.04 -17.84
CA TYR A 296 17.08 -17.06 -17.77
C TYR A 296 17.60 -18.36 -17.14
N ALA A 297 17.03 -18.79 -16.02
CA ALA A 297 17.44 -20.02 -15.33
C ALA A 297 17.26 -21.25 -16.23
N LYS A 298 16.10 -21.39 -16.89
CA LYS A 298 15.88 -22.50 -17.82
C LYS A 298 16.81 -22.46 -19.03
N LYS A 299 17.17 -21.28 -19.55
CA LYS A 299 18.14 -21.10 -20.65
C LYS A 299 19.58 -21.43 -20.24
N LYS A 300 19.91 -21.38 -18.95
CA LYS A 300 21.25 -21.65 -18.42
C LYS A 300 21.51 -23.08 -17.98
N GLU A 301 20.46 -23.87 -17.75
CA GLU A 301 20.52 -25.25 -17.22
C GLU A 301 21.21 -25.36 -15.83
N GLN A 302 21.49 -24.24 -15.18
CA GLN A 302 22.04 -24.13 -13.82
C GLN A 302 20.92 -24.14 -12.77
N SER A 303 21.25 -24.44 -11.50
CA SER A 303 20.31 -24.18 -10.40
C SER A 303 20.14 -22.68 -10.18
N LEU A 304 19.04 -22.29 -9.53
CA LEU A 304 18.81 -20.89 -9.19
C LEU A 304 19.90 -20.36 -8.23
N ASP A 305 20.38 -21.18 -7.30
CA ASP A 305 21.38 -20.77 -6.31
C ASP A 305 22.75 -20.51 -6.94
N ASP A 306 23.17 -21.31 -7.93
CA ASP A 306 24.40 -21.06 -8.71
C ASP A 306 24.33 -19.70 -9.42
N ILE A 307 23.21 -19.45 -10.11
CA ILE A 307 22.94 -18.20 -10.84
C ILE A 307 22.95 -16.99 -9.90
N LEU A 308 22.51 -17.16 -8.65
CA LEU A 308 22.46 -16.10 -7.65
C LEU A 308 23.84 -15.76 -7.08
N GLU A 309 24.82 -16.67 -7.11
CA GLU A 309 26.22 -16.34 -6.78
C GLU A 309 26.98 -15.76 -7.98
N GLU A 310 26.79 -16.29 -9.19
CA GLU A 310 27.43 -15.76 -10.40
C GLU A 310 26.91 -14.36 -10.77
N ASN A 311 25.59 -14.19 -10.87
CA ASN A 311 24.98 -13.01 -11.48
C ASN A 311 24.39 -12.06 -10.42
N LYS A 312 25.21 -11.11 -9.96
CA LYS A 312 24.82 -10.10 -8.97
C LYS A 312 23.58 -9.28 -9.36
N LEU A 313 23.30 -9.08 -10.65
CA LEU A 313 22.10 -8.36 -11.09
C LEU A 313 20.85 -9.21 -10.93
N ILE A 314 20.91 -10.51 -11.24
CA ILE A 314 19.83 -11.44 -10.93
C ILE A 314 19.65 -11.54 -9.41
N LYS A 315 20.74 -11.56 -8.62
CA LYS A 315 20.66 -11.54 -7.15
C LYS A 315 19.83 -10.35 -6.61
N ILE A 316 20.02 -9.15 -7.15
CA ILE A 316 19.18 -7.96 -6.83
C ILE A 316 17.70 -8.19 -7.16
N TRP A 317 17.41 -8.67 -8.38
CA TRP A 317 16.03 -8.77 -8.86
C TRP A 317 15.29 -10.01 -8.35
N TYR A 318 16.00 -11.04 -7.92
CA TYR A 318 15.47 -12.15 -7.14
C TYR A 318 15.09 -11.71 -5.72
N LEU A 319 15.92 -10.88 -5.04
CA LEU A 319 15.52 -10.27 -3.77
C LEU A 319 14.28 -9.37 -3.95
N TYR A 320 14.16 -8.62 -5.06
CA TYR A 320 12.90 -7.94 -5.38
C TYR A 320 11.74 -8.92 -5.54
N PHE A 321 11.89 -9.97 -6.35
CA PHE A 321 10.85 -10.96 -6.62
C PHE A 321 10.39 -11.67 -5.35
N GLN A 322 11.32 -12.08 -4.48
CA GLN A 322 11.03 -12.70 -3.18
C GLN A 322 10.31 -11.72 -2.23
N TRP A 323 10.80 -10.49 -2.07
CA TRP A 323 10.22 -9.53 -1.13
C TRP A 323 8.89 -8.95 -1.62
N ALA A 324 8.72 -8.79 -2.94
CA ALA A 324 7.45 -8.45 -3.55
C ALA A 324 6.46 -9.63 -3.54
N SER A 325 6.93 -10.89 -3.50
CA SER A 325 6.07 -12.05 -3.24
C SER A 325 5.44 -12.00 -1.85
N TYR A 326 6.18 -11.63 -0.80
CA TYR A 326 5.60 -11.46 0.53
C TYR A 326 4.54 -10.34 0.56
N TRP A 327 4.75 -9.25 -0.20
CA TRP A 327 3.73 -8.22 -0.38
C TRP A 327 2.49 -8.74 -1.13
N HIS A 328 2.69 -9.43 -2.26
CA HIS A 328 1.60 -9.96 -3.08
C HIS A 328 0.78 -10.98 -2.30
N ALA A 329 1.44 -11.88 -1.56
CA ALA A 329 0.80 -12.84 -0.66
C ALA A 329 0.04 -12.16 0.49
N HIS A 330 0.64 -11.15 1.16
CA HIS A 330 -0.05 -10.38 2.19
C HIS A 330 -1.34 -9.73 1.67
N TRP A 331 -1.27 -9.14 0.48
CA TRP A 331 -2.39 -8.46 -0.16
C TRP A 331 -3.46 -9.43 -0.68
N PHE A 332 -3.06 -10.55 -1.29
CA PHE A 332 -3.96 -11.62 -1.70
C PHE A 332 -4.67 -12.23 -0.49
N GLY A 333 -3.96 -12.46 0.62
CA GLY A 333 -4.54 -12.91 1.89
C GLY A 333 -5.67 -12.01 2.40
N ILE A 334 -5.51 -10.68 2.32
CA ILE A 334 -6.61 -9.73 2.60
C ILE A 334 -7.77 -9.92 1.63
N ARG A 335 -7.50 -9.98 0.32
CA ARG A 335 -8.54 -10.01 -0.71
C ARG A 335 -9.30 -11.34 -0.83
N TRP A 336 -8.70 -12.45 -0.41
CA TRP A 336 -9.30 -13.79 -0.38
C TRP A 336 -9.78 -14.22 1.01
N GLY A 337 -9.59 -13.38 2.04
CA GLY A 337 -9.97 -13.67 3.41
C GLY A 337 -9.18 -14.85 4.02
N ILE A 338 -7.86 -14.91 3.78
CA ILE A 338 -6.98 -15.99 4.27
C ILE A 338 -5.98 -15.42 5.27
N PHE A 339 -6.20 -15.71 6.56
CA PHE A 339 -5.40 -15.16 7.66
C PHE A 339 -3.92 -15.51 7.59
N ASP A 340 -3.56 -16.80 7.55
CA ASP A 340 -2.16 -17.21 7.66
C ASP A 340 -1.33 -16.70 6.47
N LEU A 341 -1.92 -16.67 5.26
CA LEU A 341 -1.31 -16.07 4.08
C LEU A 341 -1.09 -14.56 4.23
N GLN A 342 -2.01 -13.84 4.88
CA GLN A 342 -1.82 -12.43 5.22
C GLN A 342 -0.70 -12.23 6.26
N HIS A 343 -0.78 -12.97 7.36
CA HIS A 343 -0.02 -12.73 8.60
C HIS A 343 1.42 -13.28 8.52
N GLU A 344 1.60 -14.51 8.03
CA GLU A 344 2.92 -15.11 7.87
C GLU A 344 3.74 -14.40 6.77
N SER A 345 3.09 -13.83 5.77
CA SER A 345 3.74 -12.97 4.77
C SER A 345 4.10 -11.58 5.32
N LEU A 346 3.31 -11.02 6.23
CA LEU A 346 3.68 -9.80 6.97
C LEU A 346 4.91 -10.04 7.85
N LYS A 347 4.96 -11.18 8.56
CA LYS A 347 6.14 -11.62 9.34
C LYS A 347 7.39 -11.69 8.46
N ALA A 348 7.31 -12.38 7.32
CA ALA A 348 8.42 -12.51 6.37
C ALA A 348 8.85 -11.17 5.75
N PHE A 349 7.93 -10.23 5.47
CA PHE A 349 8.28 -8.90 4.95
C PHE A 349 8.85 -7.95 6.02
N SER A 350 8.46 -8.13 7.30
CA SER A 350 8.67 -7.12 8.35
C SER A 350 10.10 -6.57 8.51
N PRO A 351 11.20 -7.34 8.34
CA PRO A 351 12.58 -6.82 8.40
C PRO A 351 12.88 -5.64 7.47
N LEU A 352 12.12 -5.48 6.40
CA LEU A 352 12.38 -4.47 5.37
C LEU A 352 11.96 -3.05 5.80
N PHE A 353 11.00 -2.92 6.73
CA PHE A 353 10.59 -1.61 7.28
C PHE A 353 11.73 -0.82 7.92
N PRO A 354 12.48 -1.34 8.91
CA PRO A 354 13.54 -0.57 9.57
C PRO A 354 14.69 -0.18 8.63
N ILE A 355 15.05 -1.03 7.64
CA ILE A 355 16.17 -0.74 6.73
C ILE A 355 15.83 0.30 5.65
N ALA A 356 14.54 0.44 5.29
CA ALA A 356 14.01 1.55 4.49
C ALA A 356 13.80 2.85 5.32
N GLY A 357 14.00 2.80 6.64
CA GLY A 357 13.78 3.92 7.56
C GLY A 357 12.32 4.13 7.95
N LYS A 358 11.43 3.15 7.73
CA LYS A 358 10.02 3.15 8.16
C LYS A 358 9.90 2.81 9.65
N SER A 359 10.67 3.50 10.49
CA SER A 359 10.84 3.20 11.93
C SER A 359 9.52 3.10 12.72
N ASN A 360 8.53 3.93 12.38
CA ASN A 360 7.19 3.86 12.96
C ASN A 360 6.49 2.53 12.64
N TYR A 361 6.43 2.12 11.37
CA TYR A 361 5.85 0.84 10.98
C TYR A 361 6.67 -0.35 11.47
N ALA A 362 8.00 -0.26 11.49
CA ALA A 362 8.85 -1.30 12.08
C ALA A 362 8.42 -1.59 13.53
N ARG A 363 8.26 -0.53 14.34
CA ARG A 363 7.77 -0.60 15.72
C ARG A 363 6.34 -1.16 15.79
N SER A 364 5.42 -0.58 15.02
CA SER A 364 4.00 -0.93 15.09
C SER A 364 3.71 -2.35 14.58
N VAL A 365 4.42 -2.82 13.55
CA VAL A 365 4.35 -4.20 13.04
C VAL A 365 4.97 -5.19 14.04
N THR A 366 6.10 -4.86 14.70
CA THR A 366 6.66 -5.68 15.79
C THR A 366 5.66 -5.89 16.92
N HIS A 367 5.03 -4.82 17.43
CA HIS A 367 4.02 -4.95 18.49
C HIS A 367 2.78 -5.72 18.00
N HIS A 368 2.31 -5.47 16.77
CA HIS A 368 1.16 -6.16 16.18
C HIS A 368 1.36 -7.67 16.04
N ILE A 369 2.50 -8.10 15.47
CA ILE A 369 2.86 -9.52 15.32
C ILE A 369 2.97 -10.17 16.70
N TYR A 370 3.71 -9.56 17.63
CA TYR A 370 3.89 -10.11 18.97
C TYR A 370 2.55 -10.29 19.70
N CYS A 371 1.65 -9.31 19.64
CA CYS A 371 0.33 -9.39 20.28
C CYS A 371 -0.62 -10.43 19.68
N ILE A 372 -0.41 -10.87 18.43
CA ILE A 372 -1.18 -11.96 17.81
C ILE A 372 -0.58 -13.32 18.15
N GLU A 373 0.74 -13.49 18.02
CA GLU A 373 1.40 -14.78 18.29
C GLU A 373 1.26 -15.20 19.76
N ASN A 374 1.29 -14.24 20.70
CA ASN A 374 1.09 -14.47 22.13
C ASN A 374 -0.41 -14.43 22.53
N ASN A 375 -1.34 -14.64 21.59
CA ASN A 375 -2.78 -14.63 21.87
C ASN A 375 -3.54 -15.62 20.96
N SER A 376 -3.57 -16.89 21.36
CA SER A 376 -4.21 -17.99 20.62
C SER A 376 -5.68 -17.70 20.27
N ARG A 377 -6.47 -17.17 21.22
CA ARG A 377 -7.89 -16.79 20.99
C ARG A 377 -8.02 -15.71 19.91
N LEU A 378 -7.18 -14.68 19.92
CA LEU A 378 -7.18 -13.67 18.84
C LEU A 378 -6.76 -14.26 17.50
N ARG A 379 -5.71 -15.09 17.47
CA ARG A 379 -5.25 -15.76 16.24
C ARG A 379 -6.33 -16.66 15.64
N ALA A 380 -7.03 -17.43 16.48
CA ALA A 380 -8.11 -18.31 16.05
C ALA A 380 -9.32 -17.53 15.54
N ILE A 381 -9.74 -16.46 16.23
CA ILE A 381 -10.78 -15.55 15.74
C ILE A 381 -10.37 -14.91 14.41
N LEU A 382 -9.12 -14.47 14.25
CA LEU A 382 -8.64 -13.87 13.01
C LEU A 382 -8.51 -14.88 11.86
N ARG A 383 -8.35 -16.19 12.14
CA ARG A 383 -8.46 -17.26 11.13
C ARG A 383 -9.87 -17.40 10.57
N VAL A 384 -10.89 -17.23 11.42
CA VAL A 384 -12.31 -17.20 10.99
C VAL A 384 -12.64 -15.87 10.30
N VAL A 385 -12.24 -14.74 10.89
CA VAL A 385 -12.51 -13.39 10.38
C VAL A 385 -11.19 -12.61 10.22
N PRO A 386 -10.50 -12.72 9.07
CA PRO A 386 -9.29 -11.94 8.78
C PRO A 386 -9.56 -10.60 8.09
N SER A 387 -10.70 -10.47 7.41
CA SER A 387 -11.05 -9.33 6.56
C SER A 387 -12.56 -9.27 6.34
N ILE A 388 -13.09 -8.09 6.01
CA ILE A 388 -14.54 -7.84 5.90
C ILE A 388 -15.02 -8.10 4.47
N ASN A 389 -16.15 -8.78 4.31
CA ASN A 389 -16.96 -8.68 3.09
C ASN A 389 -18.17 -7.75 3.35
N LEU A 390 -18.46 -6.85 2.40
CA LEU A 390 -19.62 -5.96 2.42
C LEU A 390 -20.34 -5.88 1.06
N THR A 391 -19.99 -6.72 0.09
CA THR A 391 -20.55 -6.66 -1.26
C THR A 391 -20.93 -8.04 -1.79
N ASN A 392 -19.99 -8.74 -2.44
CA ASN A 392 -20.23 -10.01 -3.12
C ASN A 392 -19.30 -11.10 -2.53
N PRO A 393 -19.70 -12.38 -2.52
CA PRO A 393 -18.82 -13.49 -2.16
C PRO A 393 -17.46 -13.41 -2.87
N GLY A 394 -16.36 -13.62 -2.14
CA GLY A 394 -15.00 -13.51 -2.67
C GLY A 394 -14.39 -12.09 -2.72
N HIS A 395 -15.14 -11.02 -2.39
CA HIS A 395 -14.63 -9.64 -2.44
C HIS A 395 -14.33 -9.06 -1.05
N PHE A 396 -13.19 -9.42 -0.48
CA PHE A 396 -12.79 -8.99 0.87
C PHE A 396 -12.03 -7.66 0.89
N PHE A 397 -12.21 -6.92 1.98
CA PHE A 397 -11.60 -5.63 2.28
C PHE A 397 -10.89 -5.68 3.63
N ALA A 398 -9.77 -4.97 3.73
CA ALA A 398 -9.09 -4.75 5.00
C ALA A 398 -9.99 -3.95 5.97
N TYR A 399 -9.83 -4.19 7.27
CA TYR A 399 -10.65 -3.57 8.32
C TYR A 399 -10.67 -2.02 8.26
N ASP A 400 -9.50 -1.41 8.09
CA ASP A 400 -9.31 0.03 7.94
C ASP A 400 -9.66 0.54 6.53
N GLU A 401 -9.64 -0.31 5.50
CA GLU A 401 -10.10 0.03 4.15
C GLU A 401 -11.62 0.26 4.12
N VAL A 402 -12.39 -0.58 4.82
CA VAL A 402 -13.86 -0.48 4.86
C VAL A 402 -14.31 0.85 5.46
N LEU A 403 -13.82 1.20 6.66
CA LEU A 403 -14.14 2.46 7.32
C LEU A 403 -13.80 3.64 6.39
N LYS A 404 -12.62 3.62 5.75
CA LYS A 404 -12.19 4.69 4.84
C LYS A 404 -13.08 4.79 3.57
N THR A 405 -13.50 3.65 3.03
CA THR A 405 -14.16 3.54 1.72
C THR A 405 -15.67 3.75 1.77
N PHE A 406 -16.36 3.12 2.73
CA PHE A 406 -17.83 3.11 2.81
C PHE A 406 -18.41 4.17 3.75
N ILE A 407 -17.60 4.71 4.67
CA ILE A 407 -18.08 5.61 5.74
C ILE A 407 -17.33 6.95 5.76
N VAL A 408 -16.00 6.99 5.87
CA VAL A 408 -15.25 8.27 5.83
C VAL A 408 -15.51 9.02 4.52
N LYS A 409 -15.43 8.31 3.39
CA LYS A 409 -15.77 8.86 2.06
C LYS A 409 -17.23 9.35 1.99
N PHE A 410 -18.18 8.54 2.45
CA PHE A 410 -19.61 8.88 2.43
C PHE A 410 -19.91 10.13 3.29
N VAL A 411 -19.35 10.18 4.50
CA VAL A 411 -19.46 11.32 5.41
C VAL A 411 -18.86 12.58 4.79
N LYS A 412 -17.65 12.49 4.21
CA LYS A 412 -17.03 13.63 3.50
C LYS A 412 -17.82 14.10 2.28
N GLN A 413 -18.55 13.21 1.59
CA GLN A 413 -19.36 13.56 0.42
C GLN A 413 -20.69 14.24 0.79
N ASN A 414 -21.28 13.89 1.94
CA ASN A 414 -22.62 14.36 2.34
C ASN A 414 -22.61 15.51 3.36
N VAL A 415 -21.49 15.75 4.09
CA VAL A 415 -21.31 16.93 4.95
C VAL A 415 -20.99 18.16 4.09
N ILE A 416 -22.01 18.72 3.44
CA ILE A 416 -21.91 19.78 2.40
C ILE A 416 -21.33 21.11 2.92
N ARG A 417 -21.38 21.39 4.24
CA ARG A 417 -20.88 22.64 4.84
C ARG A 417 -19.94 22.37 6.01
N ILE A 418 -18.71 22.86 5.88
CA ILE A 418 -17.68 22.88 6.93
C ILE A 418 -18.32 23.29 8.27
N PRO A 419 -18.16 22.48 9.34
CA PRO A 419 -18.66 22.81 10.67
C PRO A 419 -17.97 24.03 11.27
N THR A 420 -18.71 24.74 12.11
CA THR A 420 -18.26 25.92 12.85
C THR A 420 -17.47 25.50 14.10
N ASP A 421 -17.84 24.36 14.70
CA ASP A 421 -17.26 23.79 15.92
C ASP A 421 -17.34 22.24 15.94
N SER A 422 -16.75 21.63 16.99
CA SER A 422 -16.65 20.18 17.19
C SER A 422 -18.01 19.49 17.39
N GLU A 423 -18.98 20.14 18.02
CA GLU A 423 -20.30 19.55 18.29
C GLU A 423 -21.22 19.65 17.07
N GLU A 424 -21.20 20.77 16.33
CA GLU A 424 -21.86 20.84 15.02
C GLU A 424 -21.28 19.78 14.06
N LEU A 425 -19.98 19.48 14.16
CA LEU A 425 -19.37 18.40 13.40
C LEU A 425 -19.90 17.01 13.81
N LYS A 426 -19.86 16.68 15.11
CA LYS A 426 -20.35 15.39 15.64
C LYS A 426 -21.82 15.16 15.27
N LEU A 427 -22.66 16.19 15.39
CA LEU A 427 -24.07 16.14 15.00
C LEU A 427 -24.26 15.94 13.49
N LYS A 428 -23.47 16.61 12.63
CA LYS A 428 -23.51 16.41 11.16
C LYS A 428 -23.07 15.00 10.76
N ILE A 429 -22.04 14.46 11.40
CA ILE A 429 -21.60 13.08 11.21
C ILE A 429 -22.75 12.11 11.52
N LYS A 430 -23.36 12.24 12.71
CA LYS A 430 -24.45 11.37 13.18
C LYS A 430 -25.72 11.48 12.32
N ALA A 431 -26.09 12.69 11.90
CA ALA A 431 -27.20 12.91 10.96
C ALA A 431 -26.94 12.27 9.59
N THR A 432 -25.72 12.41 9.07
CA THR A 432 -25.31 11.81 7.78
C THR A 432 -25.36 10.28 7.83
N GLN A 433 -24.99 9.68 8.96
CA GLN A 433 -25.00 8.23 9.16
C GLN A 433 -26.43 7.68 9.24
N LEU A 434 -27.31 8.33 9.99
CA LEU A 434 -28.71 7.93 10.07
C LEU A 434 -29.43 8.03 8.71
N GLU A 435 -29.18 9.08 7.92
CA GLU A 435 -29.76 9.13 6.57
C GLU A 435 -29.09 8.12 5.61
N LYS A 436 -27.87 7.61 5.88
CA LYS A 436 -27.32 6.44 5.16
C LYS A 436 -28.10 5.17 5.49
N GLU A 437 -28.22 4.83 6.78
CA GLU A 437 -28.96 3.65 7.25
C GLU A 437 -30.39 3.61 6.66
N ARG A 438 -31.07 4.76 6.66
CA ARG A 438 -32.41 4.93 6.09
C ARG A 438 -32.44 4.90 4.55
N THR A 439 -31.34 5.21 3.87
CA THR A 439 -31.25 5.13 2.40
C THR A 439 -30.88 3.72 1.94
N ASP A 440 -29.95 3.06 2.61
CA ASP A 440 -29.56 1.67 2.32
C ASP A 440 -30.78 0.74 2.49
N MET A 441 -31.56 0.92 3.56
CA MET A 441 -32.84 0.23 3.77
C MET A 441 -33.83 0.45 2.60
N LEU A 442 -33.94 1.69 2.08
CA LEU A 442 -34.83 2.02 0.96
C LEU A 442 -34.30 1.58 -0.42
N ILE A 443 -33.00 1.34 -0.57
CA ILE A 443 -32.40 0.84 -1.81
C ILE A 443 -32.60 -0.68 -1.89
N CYS A 444 -32.34 -1.42 -0.80
CA CYS A 444 -32.56 -2.87 -0.74
C CYS A 444 -34.01 -3.27 -1.09
N ASP A 445 -35.00 -2.47 -0.68
CA ASP A 445 -36.42 -2.72 -0.95
C ASP A 445 -36.85 -2.47 -2.42
N TYR A 446 -36.07 -1.72 -3.22
CA TYR A 446 -36.54 -1.20 -4.53
C TYR A 446 -35.56 -1.29 -5.70
N ILE A 447 -34.25 -1.45 -5.48
CA ILE A 447 -33.23 -1.47 -6.54
C ILE A 447 -32.22 -2.58 -6.26
N GLY A 448 -32.41 -3.73 -6.90
CA GLY A 448 -31.38 -4.78 -6.98
C GLY A 448 -30.12 -4.25 -7.67
N ASP A 449 -28.96 -4.45 -7.04
CA ASP A 449 -27.75 -3.67 -7.29
C ASP A 449 -27.00 -4.09 -8.57
N TYR A 450 -27.53 -3.69 -9.73
CA TYR A 450 -26.93 -3.90 -11.05
C TYR A 450 -25.73 -2.97 -11.29
N VAL A 451 -24.62 -3.22 -10.59
CA VAL A 451 -23.32 -2.60 -10.84
C VAL A 451 -22.77 -3.09 -12.19
N GLN A 452 -23.04 -2.34 -13.26
CA GLN A 452 -22.51 -2.63 -14.58
C GLN A 452 -20.97 -2.66 -14.57
N SER A 453 -20.40 -3.81 -14.94
CA SER A 453 -18.95 -3.96 -15.11
C SER A 453 -18.44 -3.02 -16.20
N SER A 454 -17.48 -2.17 -15.87
CA SER A 454 -16.82 -1.30 -16.84
C SER A 454 -16.13 -2.13 -17.94
N LYS A 455 -16.45 -1.86 -19.21
CA LYS A 455 -15.93 -2.60 -20.37
C LYS A 455 -14.40 -2.74 -20.35
N PRO A 456 -13.84 -3.89 -20.78
CA PRO A 456 -12.40 -4.04 -20.93
C PRO A 456 -11.89 -3.13 -22.04
N HIS A 457 -10.97 -2.24 -21.70
CA HIS A 457 -10.17 -1.48 -22.67
C HIS A 457 -8.69 -1.59 -22.30
N ASN A 458 -7.87 -1.79 -23.34
CA ASN A 458 -6.42 -1.82 -23.27
C ASN A 458 -5.80 -2.96 -22.41
N ILE A 459 -6.30 -4.19 -22.58
CA ILE A 459 -5.65 -5.43 -22.06
C ILE A 459 -4.44 -5.80 -22.94
N GLN A 460 -4.65 -5.91 -24.25
CA GLN A 460 -3.62 -6.25 -25.25
C GLN A 460 -2.31 -5.45 -25.07
N SER A 461 -2.40 -4.12 -24.95
CA SER A 461 -1.22 -3.26 -24.79
C SER A 461 -0.52 -3.38 -23.41
N ARG A 462 -1.09 -4.10 -22.44
CA ARG A 462 -0.41 -4.40 -21.17
C ARG A 462 0.42 -5.66 -21.29
N LYS A 463 -0.15 -6.73 -21.84
CA LYS A 463 0.57 -7.97 -22.18
C LYS A 463 1.84 -7.64 -22.98
N GLU A 464 1.69 -6.85 -24.04
CA GLU A 464 2.81 -6.37 -24.86
C GLU A 464 3.89 -5.65 -24.03
N LYS A 465 3.50 -4.78 -23.08
CA LYS A 465 4.45 -4.09 -22.20
C LYS A 465 5.08 -4.96 -21.10
N ILE A 466 4.40 -6.00 -20.63
CA ILE A 466 5.00 -7.01 -19.74
C ILE A 466 6.12 -7.73 -20.50
N TRP A 467 5.81 -8.29 -21.67
CA TRP A 467 6.79 -9.06 -22.45
C TRP A 467 7.93 -8.19 -23.02
N GLU A 468 7.67 -6.94 -23.38
CA GLU A 468 8.72 -5.95 -23.69
C GLU A 468 9.71 -5.77 -22.52
N LEU A 469 9.23 -5.69 -21.28
CA LEU A 469 10.07 -5.60 -20.09
C LEU A 469 10.81 -6.92 -19.81
N VAL A 470 10.15 -8.08 -19.98
CA VAL A 470 10.78 -9.41 -19.84
C VAL A 470 11.97 -9.57 -20.79
N HIS A 471 11.80 -9.25 -22.08
CA HIS A 471 12.88 -9.38 -23.04
C HIS A 471 14.03 -8.37 -22.79
N GLN A 472 13.73 -7.12 -22.41
CA GLN A 472 14.77 -6.17 -22.03
C GLN A 472 15.53 -6.60 -20.76
N LEU A 473 14.86 -7.25 -19.80
CA LEU A 473 15.46 -7.81 -18.58
C LEU A 473 16.41 -8.98 -18.90
N ILE A 474 15.98 -9.96 -19.70
CA ILE A 474 16.82 -11.09 -20.12
C ILE A 474 18.07 -10.58 -20.85
N ASN A 475 17.90 -9.63 -21.79
CA ASN A 475 19.00 -8.98 -22.48
C ASN A 475 19.95 -8.19 -21.55
N ALA A 476 19.49 -7.77 -20.37
CA ALA A 476 20.34 -7.16 -19.35
C ALA A 476 21.08 -8.19 -18.49
N PHE A 477 20.41 -9.30 -18.14
CA PHE A 477 20.98 -10.41 -17.37
C PHE A 477 22.08 -11.15 -18.13
N GLU A 478 21.99 -11.20 -19.46
CA GLU A 478 23.01 -11.78 -20.36
C GLU A 478 24.14 -10.81 -20.74
N SER A 479 24.10 -9.56 -20.28
CA SER A 479 25.10 -8.55 -20.63
C SER A 479 26.30 -8.54 -19.68
N GLU A 480 27.52 -8.56 -20.23
CA GLU A 480 28.76 -8.30 -19.49
C GLU A 480 28.77 -6.94 -18.77
N ASN A 481 27.97 -5.97 -19.25
CA ASN A 481 27.84 -4.65 -18.64
C ASN A 481 26.38 -4.18 -18.65
N PRO A 482 25.57 -4.63 -17.68
CA PRO A 482 24.14 -4.32 -17.64
C PRO A 482 23.82 -2.82 -17.47
N LEU A 483 24.78 -2.01 -17.00
CA LEU A 483 24.63 -0.54 -16.87
C LEU A 483 24.50 0.16 -18.24
N LYS A 484 24.83 -0.53 -19.34
CA LYS A 484 24.57 -0.05 -20.71
C LYS A 484 23.13 -0.28 -21.17
N ASN A 485 22.35 -1.11 -20.47
CA ASN A 485 20.94 -1.37 -20.80
C ASN A 485 20.05 -0.21 -20.31
N PRO A 486 19.10 0.31 -21.12
CA PRO A 486 18.20 1.40 -20.73
C PRO A 486 17.41 1.19 -19.43
N ILE A 487 17.11 -0.05 -19.01
CA ILE A 487 16.47 -0.34 -17.71
C ILE A 487 17.34 0.19 -16.55
N PHE A 488 18.67 0.12 -16.68
CA PHE A 488 19.61 0.37 -15.59
C PHE A 488 20.37 1.69 -15.73
N GLU A 489 19.92 2.56 -16.64
CA GLU A 489 20.41 3.93 -16.74
C GLU A 489 20.15 4.71 -15.43
N PHE A 490 21.17 5.41 -14.92
CA PHE A 490 21.13 6.21 -13.69
C PHE A 490 20.84 5.43 -12.39
N CYS A 491 21.06 4.11 -12.39
CA CYS A 491 20.83 3.24 -11.24
C CYS A 491 22.07 3.13 -10.35
N ASN A 492 22.39 4.22 -9.63
CA ASN A 492 23.64 4.37 -8.88
C ASN A 492 23.93 3.29 -7.82
N ASN A 493 22.92 2.55 -7.34
CA ASN A 493 23.14 1.49 -6.36
C ASN A 493 23.64 0.17 -7.00
N LEU A 494 23.70 0.08 -8.33
CA LEU A 494 24.28 -1.06 -9.06
C LEU A 494 25.82 -1.01 -9.05
N ASN A 495 26.38 -1.05 -7.85
CA ASN A 495 27.80 -1.17 -7.56
C ASN A 495 27.98 -2.13 -6.37
N ASN A 496 29.19 -2.68 -6.16
CA ASN A 496 29.44 -3.67 -5.10
C ASN A 496 28.87 -3.22 -3.74
N LYS A 497 29.23 -2.03 -3.25
CA LYS A 497 28.74 -1.51 -1.97
C LYS A 497 27.21 -1.43 -1.87
N GLY A 498 26.51 -1.10 -2.95
CA GLY A 498 25.05 -1.11 -2.98
C GLY A 498 24.47 -2.54 -2.92
N ILE A 499 25.05 -3.45 -3.70
CA ILE A 499 24.68 -4.88 -3.71
C ILE A 499 24.90 -5.51 -2.32
N ASP A 500 26.06 -5.28 -1.71
CA ASP A 500 26.42 -5.78 -0.38
C ASP A 500 25.47 -5.23 0.70
N GLN A 501 25.10 -3.94 0.60
CA GLN A 501 24.08 -3.31 1.44
C GLN A 501 22.68 -3.93 1.25
N LEU A 502 22.32 -4.33 0.03
CA LEU A 502 21.03 -4.98 -0.27
C LEU A 502 20.96 -6.39 0.30
N VAL A 503 21.99 -7.20 0.08
CA VAL A 503 22.07 -8.58 0.58
C VAL A 503 22.07 -8.60 2.11
N ALA A 504 22.85 -7.73 2.77
CA ALA A 504 22.88 -7.63 4.23
C ALA A 504 21.60 -7.02 4.86
N ALA A 505 20.72 -6.40 4.07
CA ALA A 505 19.59 -5.63 4.60
C ALA A 505 18.60 -6.47 5.42
N TYR A 506 18.33 -7.71 5.00
CA TYR A 506 17.32 -8.55 5.65
C TYR A 506 17.72 -8.91 7.09
N GLU A 507 18.94 -9.42 7.28
CA GLU A 507 19.49 -9.78 8.60
C GLU A 507 19.66 -8.57 9.54
N ILE A 508 20.03 -7.41 8.99
CA ILE A 508 20.05 -6.15 9.76
C ILE A 508 18.63 -5.77 10.20
N GLY A 509 17.64 -6.01 9.35
CA GLY A 509 16.22 -5.82 9.64
C GLY A 509 15.75 -6.71 10.79
N ILE A 510 15.99 -8.03 10.72
CA ILE A 510 15.62 -9.00 11.77
C ILE A 510 16.16 -8.55 13.12
N LYS A 511 17.47 -8.28 13.20
CA LYS A 511 18.14 -7.85 14.44
C LYS A 511 17.50 -6.60 15.04
N ARG A 512 17.15 -5.61 14.20
CA ARG A 512 16.47 -4.38 14.65
C ARG A 512 15.05 -4.60 15.17
N LEU A 513 14.30 -5.55 14.61
CA LEU A 513 12.96 -5.89 15.12
C LEU A 513 13.06 -6.65 16.45
N GLN A 514 14.05 -7.53 16.60
CA GLN A 514 14.33 -8.19 17.88
C GLN A 514 14.71 -7.17 18.97
N THR A 515 15.55 -6.18 18.65
CA THR A 515 15.86 -5.07 19.56
C THR A 515 14.60 -4.31 20.02
N ILE A 516 13.58 -4.16 19.16
CA ILE A 516 12.30 -3.53 19.56
C ILE A 516 11.52 -4.44 20.52
N VAL A 517 11.47 -5.77 20.29
CA VAL A 517 10.86 -6.72 21.23
C VAL A 517 11.56 -6.65 22.59
N ASN A 518 12.89 -6.76 22.61
CA ASN A 518 13.68 -6.76 23.85
C ASN A 518 13.52 -5.45 24.63
N GLN A 519 13.56 -4.29 23.96
CA GLN A 519 13.52 -2.97 24.61
C GLN A 519 12.11 -2.42 24.92
N GLU A 520 11.06 -2.87 24.22
CA GLU A 520 9.71 -2.33 24.39
C GLU A 520 8.65 -3.32 24.82
N ILE A 521 8.87 -4.62 24.66
CA ILE A 521 7.86 -5.64 24.94
C ILE A 521 8.29 -6.49 26.12
N LEU A 522 9.47 -7.11 26.05
CA LEU A 522 10.04 -7.94 27.10
C LEU A 522 10.73 -7.13 28.20
N LEU A 523 11.17 -5.89 27.89
CA LEU A 523 11.91 -5.00 28.79
C LEU A 523 13.24 -5.61 29.31
N THR A 524 13.82 -6.54 28.54
CA THR A 524 15.09 -7.23 28.81
C THR A 524 16.33 -6.42 28.39
N GLU A 525 16.14 -5.37 27.57
CA GLU A 525 17.20 -4.44 27.16
C GLU A 525 16.86 -3.00 27.57
N ASN A 526 17.90 -2.20 27.85
CA ASN A 526 17.76 -0.76 28.07
C ASN A 526 17.20 -0.05 26.82
N TYR A 527 16.11 0.69 26.98
CA TYR A 527 15.45 1.42 25.89
C TYR A 527 16.36 2.51 25.30
N THR A 528 16.70 2.39 24.01
CA THR A 528 17.42 3.43 23.26
C THR A 528 16.78 3.71 21.90
N THR A 529 16.70 4.99 21.54
CA THR A 529 16.18 5.45 20.23
C THR A 529 17.26 5.66 19.18
N VAL A 530 18.54 5.58 19.57
CA VAL A 530 19.71 5.78 18.69
C VAL A 530 19.69 4.77 17.54
N GLY A 531 20.01 5.21 16.33
CA GLY A 531 20.07 4.35 15.13
C GLY A 531 18.71 3.87 14.58
N ARG A 532 17.61 3.89 15.36
CA ARG A 532 16.28 3.36 14.94
C ARG A 532 15.71 4.00 13.66
N ARG A 533 16.14 5.22 13.31
CA ARG A 533 15.74 5.94 12.08
C ARG A 533 16.75 5.83 10.92
N ALA A 534 17.92 5.21 11.14
CA ALA A 534 18.96 5.11 10.12
C ALA A 534 18.57 4.13 9.00
N ARG A 535 18.67 4.55 7.74
CA ARG A 535 18.51 3.65 6.58
C ARG A 535 19.78 2.83 6.36
N ASN A 536 19.62 1.60 5.90
CA ASN A 536 20.74 0.78 5.40
C ASN A 536 20.83 0.79 3.87
N ILE A 537 19.72 1.12 3.19
CA ILE A 537 19.67 1.28 1.73
C ILE A 537 19.65 2.77 1.37
N ILE A 538 20.47 3.13 0.37
CA ILE A 538 20.46 4.46 -0.24
C ILE A 538 19.19 4.58 -1.09
N ARG A 539 18.23 5.40 -0.63
CA ARG A 539 17.08 5.79 -1.46
C ARG A 539 17.54 6.80 -2.52
N VAL A 540 17.17 6.53 -3.76
CA VAL A 540 17.25 7.49 -4.87
C VAL A 540 15.86 8.07 -5.12
N THR A 541 15.75 9.36 -5.42
CA THR A 541 14.49 10.00 -5.81
C THR A 541 14.45 10.30 -7.30
N LEU A 542 13.26 10.56 -7.85
CA LEU A 542 13.14 11.04 -9.23
C LEU A 542 13.77 12.42 -9.45
N ALA A 543 13.94 13.22 -8.39
CA ALA A 543 14.69 14.47 -8.45
C ALA A 543 16.19 14.23 -8.64
N ASP A 544 16.75 13.20 -7.98
CA ASP A 544 18.15 12.80 -8.17
C ASP A 544 18.38 12.25 -9.58
N ILE A 545 17.47 11.40 -10.09
CA ILE A 545 17.52 10.90 -11.47
C ILE A 545 17.42 12.05 -12.48
N ALA A 546 16.57 13.06 -12.20
CA ALA A 546 16.48 14.27 -13.03
C ALA A 546 17.71 15.19 -12.93
N LYS A 547 18.47 15.14 -11.82
CA LYS A 547 19.76 15.84 -11.65
C LYS A 547 20.85 15.15 -12.48
N MET A 548 21.00 13.83 -12.34
CA MET A 548 21.95 13.05 -13.13
C MET A 548 21.68 13.13 -14.65
N LYS A 549 20.41 13.13 -15.06
CA LYS A 549 19.99 13.37 -16.47
C LYS A 549 20.30 14.76 -17.00
N LYS A 550 20.64 15.73 -16.15
CA LYS A 550 21.16 17.05 -16.54
C LYS A 550 22.69 17.07 -16.56
N GLU A 551 23.32 16.47 -15.56
CA GLU A 551 24.77 16.40 -15.41
C GLU A 551 25.41 15.68 -16.62
N ARG A 552 24.90 14.49 -16.99
CA ARG A 552 25.33 13.76 -18.20
C ARG A 552 25.23 14.59 -19.49
N LYS A 553 24.20 15.44 -19.61
CA LYS A 553 24.00 16.32 -20.78
C LYS A 553 24.94 17.52 -20.81
N ILE A 554 25.50 17.91 -19.67
CA ILE A 554 26.56 18.93 -19.58
C ILE A 554 27.90 18.28 -19.96
N GLU A 555 28.19 17.09 -19.41
CA GLU A 555 29.38 16.29 -19.75
C GLU A 555 29.45 16.00 -21.27
N GLU A 556 28.39 15.43 -21.86
CA GLU A 556 28.29 15.20 -23.31
C GLU A 556 28.50 16.49 -24.14
N ARG A 557 28.06 17.64 -23.62
CA ARG A 557 28.25 18.92 -24.31
C ARG A 557 29.70 19.37 -24.24
N GLU A 558 30.31 19.29 -23.07
CA GLU A 558 31.73 19.59 -22.90
C GLU A 558 32.62 18.68 -23.73
N GLU A 559 32.34 17.38 -23.81
CA GLU A 559 33.06 16.44 -24.67
C GLU A 559 32.94 16.82 -26.15
N ARG A 560 31.72 17.14 -26.61
CA ARG A 560 31.49 17.63 -27.99
C ARG A 560 32.21 18.95 -28.26
N GLU A 561 32.35 19.84 -27.28
CA GLU A 561 33.09 21.10 -27.41
C GLU A 561 34.62 20.89 -27.34
N LYS A 562 35.13 19.96 -26.52
CA LYS A 562 36.54 19.53 -26.47
C LYS A 562 36.95 18.86 -27.79
N ALA A 563 36.11 17.95 -28.34
CA ALA A 563 36.33 17.32 -29.64
C ALA A 563 36.33 18.33 -30.81
N LYS A 564 35.45 19.34 -30.78
CA LYS A 564 35.45 20.43 -31.77
C LYS A 564 36.72 21.30 -31.72
N LYS A 565 37.36 21.44 -30.56
CA LYS A 565 38.64 22.15 -30.42
C LYS A 565 39.80 21.31 -31.00
N SER A 566 39.96 20.06 -30.57
CA SER A 566 41.04 19.18 -31.05
C SER A 566 40.96 18.88 -32.55
N GLY A 567 39.75 18.79 -33.12
CA GLY A 567 39.55 18.68 -34.56
C GLY A 567 40.01 19.91 -35.35
N ARG A 568 39.85 21.13 -34.79
CA ARG A 568 40.33 22.38 -35.42
C ARG A 568 41.84 22.53 -35.38
N GLU A 569 42.51 21.98 -34.36
CA GLU A 569 43.98 21.99 -34.26
C GLU A 569 44.61 21.00 -35.24
N ARG A 570 44.06 19.78 -35.35
CA ARG A 570 44.49 18.81 -36.38
C ARG A 570 44.28 19.30 -37.82
N GLY A 571 43.32 20.20 -38.03
CA GLY A 571 43.09 20.84 -39.33
C GLY A 571 44.13 21.90 -39.75
N ARG A 572 45.11 22.25 -38.90
CA ARG A 572 46.15 23.26 -39.21
C ARG A 572 47.53 22.64 -39.53
N GLY A 573 47.53 21.48 -40.20
CA GLY A 573 48.75 20.79 -40.64
C GLY A 573 49.22 21.19 -42.04
N ARG A 574 50.32 21.97 -42.12
CA ARG A 574 51.20 22.12 -43.31
C ARG A 574 50.56 22.56 -44.63
N GLY A 575 50.03 23.78 -44.68
CA GLY A 575 50.10 24.57 -45.92
C GLY A 575 51.54 25.02 -46.16
N ARG A 576 52.24 24.49 -47.17
CA ARG A 576 53.57 24.99 -47.57
C ARG A 576 53.45 26.42 -48.10
N GLY A 577 54.39 27.29 -47.74
CA GLY A 577 54.48 28.62 -48.33
C GLY A 577 54.67 28.55 -49.84
N ARG A 578 53.99 29.43 -50.57
CA ARG A 578 54.37 29.84 -51.92
C ARG A 578 54.72 31.31 -51.87
N GLU A 579 55.95 31.63 -52.25
CA GLU A 579 56.38 33.00 -52.44
C GLU A 579 55.54 33.66 -53.54
N ARG A 580 55.29 34.97 -53.39
CA ARG A 580 54.88 35.82 -54.50
C ARG A 580 55.98 36.85 -54.69
N GLY A 581 56.73 36.70 -55.78
CA GLY A 581 57.76 37.65 -56.17
C GLY A 581 57.17 39.03 -56.48
N ARG A 582 57.99 40.07 -56.36
CA ARG A 582 57.66 41.41 -56.85
C ARG A 582 57.76 41.42 -58.38
N GLY A 583 56.83 42.13 -59.02
CA GLY A 583 56.91 42.56 -60.41
C GLY A 583 56.36 43.98 -60.50
N SER A 584 57.10 44.88 -61.15
CA SER A 584 56.76 46.29 -61.33
C SER A 584 56.02 46.53 -62.66
N GLY A 585 55.28 47.63 -62.74
CA GLY A 585 54.58 48.10 -63.93
C GLY A 585 53.72 49.31 -63.56
N ASP A 586 53.87 50.39 -64.30
CA ASP A 586 53.49 51.75 -63.87
C ASP A 586 52.14 52.24 -64.47
N GLU A 587 51.95 53.55 -64.38
CA GLU A 587 50.92 54.48 -64.91
C GLU A 587 50.45 54.21 -66.36
N GLU A 588 49.35 54.73 -66.92
CA GLU A 588 48.26 55.65 -66.48
C GLU A 588 46.91 55.12 -67.10
N ALA A 589 45.77 55.78 -67.36
CA ALA A 589 45.32 57.18 -67.34
C ALA A 589 43.77 57.29 -67.14
N THR A 590 43.29 58.53 -66.90
CA THR A 590 41.92 59.09 -67.14
C THR A 590 40.66 58.33 -66.63
N THR A 591 39.59 58.98 -66.15
CA THR A 591 39.25 60.42 -65.98
C THR A 591 38.42 60.62 -64.72
#